data_AF-A0A183MUD9-F1
#
_entry.id   AF-A0A183MUD9-F1
#
_cell.length_a   1.000
_cell.length_b   1.000
_cell.length_c   1.000
_cell.angle_alpha   90.00
_cell.angle_beta   90.00
_cell.angle_gamma   90.00
#
_symmetry.space_group_name_H-M   'P 1'
#
loop_
_entity.id
_entity.type
_entity.pdbx_description
1 polymer ?
#
loop_
_entity_poly.entity_id
_entity_poly.type
_entity_poly.pdbx_seq_one_letter_code
_entity_poly.pdbx_strand_id
1 'polypeptide(L)'
;MFKHLNISQRYHFVNVASYTSQTLTLAPKIHEASAGDENLLPYFESRCLSTLGSQQVVWKHPKLSMVHSVRLGACFTRFRVSQLQSNVKVLSSGRPIRPVGTFQPLLYIYVTSNDVSHYTSHGGRNAIGSWLGHLRARNVFDWLIIMVNSDPQYNTPKILQKSNVLDKIRSDFNVRTGDRQFLEVPAPNSAEEKLFNESWNQLTYLVRKSIISACMSIIADYDIHLQMLTDSCSTFTWDYFEYLDRKEELAHMYLFLGGHEHALHEYREATELLSKCIQASTQQGSKRPQWLDRLTQLSSSDEVSHYVCDYSLDVTNTEIKQSSRLKNRNATLFELKNYLLSRQASILCICDRLNEFPAFAYHTICSTLTEINILDVSKFLF
;
A
#
# COMPACT_ATOMS: atom_id res chain seq x y z
N MET A 1 -8.02 -18.28 38.01
CA MET A 1 -7.58 -19.57 37.45
C MET A 1 -8.44 -19.78 36.20
N PHE A 2 -8.10 -19.47 34.96
CA PHE A 2 -6.93 -19.05 34.16
C PHE A 2 -7.46 -17.97 33.18
N LYS A 3 -6.96 -16.73 33.08
CA LYS A 3 -5.77 -16.22 32.37
C LYS A 3 -5.38 -16.99 31.09
N HIS A 4 -5.28 -16.23 30.00
CA HIS A 4 -4.73 -16.53 28.67
C HIS A 4 -5.66 -17.22 27.65
N LEU A 5 -6.22 -16.41 26.76
CA LEU A 5 -6.38 -16.79 25.35
C LEU A 5 -5.91 -15.63 24.47
N ASN A 6 -5.10 -16.01 23.50
CA ASN A 6 -4.11 -15.21 22.80
C ASN A 6 -4.69 -14.05 21.98
N ILE A 7 -4.01 -12.91 22.07
CA ILE A 7 -4.04 -11.82 21.10
C ILE A 7 -3.23 -12.31 19.89
N SER A 8 -3.90 -12.92 18.92
CA SER A 8 -3.30 -13.40 17.67
C SER A 8 -4.39 -13.39 16.58
N GLN A 9 -4.11 -12.72 15.46
CA GLN A 9 -4.86 -12.76 14.21
C GLN A 9 -6.22 -12.02 14.16
N ARG A 10 -6.20 -10.69 14.30
CA ARG A 10 -7.18 -9.83 13.62
C ARG A 10 -6.58 -9.32 12.31
N TYR A 11 -6.56 -10.19 11.30
CA TYR A 11 -6.40 -9.78 9.90
C TYR A 11 -7.76 -9.26 9.42
N HIS A 12 -8.03 -7.99 9.69
CA HIS A 12 -9.13 -7.31 9.00
C HIS A 12 -8.64 -6.94 7.61
N PHE A 13 -8.92 -7.84 6.67
CA PHE A 13 -9.09 -7.48 5.28
C PHE A 13 -10.04 -6.28 5.23
N VAL A 14 -9.65 -5.23 4.51
CA VAL A 14 -10.59 -4.15 4.20
C VAL A 14 -11.71 -4.79 3.41
N ASN A 15 -12.88 -4.85 4.04
CA ASN A 15 -14.15 -5.28 3.49
C ASN A 15 -14.35 -4.60 2.12
N VAL A 16 -14.18 -5.33 1.02
CA VAL A 16 -14.64 -4.85 -0.30
C VAL A 16 -16.17 -4.92 -0.37
N ALA A 17 -16.82 -5.59 0.59
CA ALA A 17 -18.27 -5.66 0.70
C ALA A 17 -18.94 -4.41 1.32
N SER A 18 -18.19 -3.43 1.84
CA SER A 18 -18.80 -2.17 2.33
C SER A 18 -19.02 -1.11 1.23
N TYR A 19 -18.81 -1.44 -0.05
CA TYR A 19 -19.05 -0.53 -1.17
C TYR A 19 -20.49 -0.62 -1.72
N THR A 20 -21.48 -0.94 -0.87
CA THR A 20 -22.91 -0.89 -1.23
C THR A 20 -23.49 0.51 -1.03
N SER A 21 -23.63 1.24 -2.14
CA SER A 21 -24.63 2.28 -2.49
C SER A 21 -24.98 3.44 -1.54
N GLN A 22 -24.42 3.60 -0.33
CA GLN A 22 -24.64 4.80 0.48
C GLN A 22 -23.32 5.32 1.06
N THR A 23 -22.92 6.51 0.61
CA THR A 23 -21.75 7.30 1.02
C THR A 23 -20.38 6.80 0.52
N LEU A 24 -20.16 6.96 -0.79
CA LEU A 24 -18.87 6.88 -1.50
C LEU A 24 -17.88 7.99 -1.06
N THR A 25 -17.48 8.02 0.21
CA THR A 25 -16.40 8.91 0.68
C THR A 25 -15.69 8.32 1.90
N LEU A 26 -15.30 7.05 1.86
CA LEU A 26 -14.33 6.52 2.82
C LEU A 26 -12.93 6.94 2.36
N ALA A 27 -12.47 8.09 2.86
CA ALA A 27 -11.09 8.53 2.67
C ALA A 27 -10.14 7.41 3.15
N PRO A 28 -9.18 6.97 2.31
CA PRO A 28 -8.21 5.97 2.69
C PRO A 28 -7.47 6.39 3.97
N LYS A 29 -7.43 5.54 5.01
CA LYS A 29 -6.71 5.85 6.26
C LYS A 29 -5.26 5.40 6.15
N ILE A 30 -4.35 6.36 6.23
CA ILE A 30 -2.90 6.16 6.17
C ILE A 30 -2.38 5.89 7.56
N HIS A 31 -1.64 4.80 7.75
CA HIS A 31 -0.90 4.62 8.99
C HIS A 31 0.36 5.49 8.95
N GLU A 32 0.53 6.37 9.93
CA GLU A 32 1.70 7.22 10.10
C GLU A 32 2.33 6.91 11.45
N ALA A 33 3.67 6.76 11.51
CA ALA A 33 4.36 6.56 12.77
C ALA A 33 4.95 7.88 13.24
N SER A 34 4.54 8.33 14.42
CA SER A 34 5.02 9.57 15.03
C SER A 34 5.98 9.28 16.21
N ALA A 35 7.01 10.12 16.34
CA ALA A 35 8.00 10.07 17.42
C ALA A 35 8.45 11.49 17.79
N GLY A 36 9.09 11.66 18.95
CA GLY A 36 9.68 12.93 19.38
C GLY A 36 9.02 13.53 20.61
N ASP A 37 8.84 14.85 20.63
CA ASP A 37 8.34 15.58 21.81
C ASP A 37 6.89 15.19 22.16
N GLU A 38 6.75 14.46 23.27
CA GLU A 38 5.48 13.91 23.77
C GLU A 38 4.42 14.99 24.08
N ASN A 39 4.84 16.23 24.36
CA ASN A 39 3.91 17.33 24.61
C ASN A 39 3.36 17.93 23.31
N LEU A 40 4.15 17.88 22.23
CA LEU A 40 3.78 18.46 20.92
C LEU A 40 3.02 17.49 20.03
N LEU A 41 3.29 16.19 20.18
CA LEU A 41 2.73 15.14 19.33
C LEU A 41 1.20 15.11 19.31
N PRO A 42 0.47 15.12 20.45
CA PRO A 42 -0.99 15.10 20.43
C PRO A 42 -1.61 16.28 19.67
N TYR A 43 -1.00 17.46 19.79
CA TYR A 43 -1.45 18.66 19.10
C TYR A 43 -1.27 18.53 17.58
N PHE A 44 -0.08 18.11 17.14
CA PHE A 44 0.22 17.85 15.74
C PHE A 44 -0.74 16.81 15.14
N GLU A 45 -0.88 15.66 15.81
CA GLU A 45 -1.76 14.56 15.37
C GLU A 45 -3.20 15.04 15.23
N SER A 46 -3.74 15.74 16.23
CA SER A 46 -5.11 16.28 16.19
C SER A 46 -5.32 17.26 15.04
N ARG A 47 -4.35 18.16 14.79
CA ARG A 47 -4.46 19.15 13.71
C ARG A 47 -4.42 18.46 12.35
N CYS A 48 -3.46 17.56 12.13
CA CYS A 48 -3.35 16.78 10.90
C CYS A 48 -4.58 15.93 10.63
N LEU A 49 -5.14 15.25 11.65
CA LEU A 49 -6.37 14.48 11.48
C LEU A 49 -7.56 15.36 11.04
N SER A 50 -7.65 16.59 11.54
CA SER A 50 -8.72 17.53 11.16
C SER A 50 -8.55 18.14 9.77
N THR A 51 -7.31 18.26 9.28
CA THR A 51 -7.01 19.00 8.04
C THR A 51 -6.64 18.09 6.88
N LEU A 52 -6.03 16.91 7.07
CA LEU A 52 -5.52 16.09 5.96
C LEU A 52 -6.60 15.74 4.92
N GLY A 53 -7.83 15.44 5.36
CA GLY A 53 -8.94 15.12 4.46
C GLY A 53 -9.66 16.33 3.82
N SER A 54 -9.30 17.57 4.20
CA SER A 54 -10.05 18.77 3.77
C SER A 54 -9.85 19.14 2.31
N GLN A 55 -8.71 18.78 1.73
CA GLN A 55 -8.36 19.09 0.35
C GLN A 55 -7.90 17.83 -0.38
N GLN A 56 -8.16 17.80 -1.68
CA GLN A 56 -7.66 16.78 -2.57
C GLN A 56 -6.19 16.99 -2.91
N VAL A 57 -5.50 15.88 -3.18
CA VAL A 57 -4.12 15.85 -3.67
C VAL A 57 -4.13 15.20 -5.02
N VAL A 58 -3.44 15.84 -5.96
CA VAL A 58 -3.30 15.34 -7.32
C VAL A 58 -2.04 14.48 -7.43
N TRP A 59 -2.15 13.36 -8.14
CA TRP A 59 -1.03 12.52 -8.52
C TRP A 59 -1.19 12.03 -9.96
N LYS A 60 -0.07 11.60 -10.54
CA LYS A 60 -0.01 11.08 -11.91
C LYS A 60 0.94 9.90 -11.92
N HIS A 61 0.52 8.81 -12.53
CA HIS A 61 1.39 7.64 -12.70
C HIS A 61 2.60 8.01 -13.59
N PRO A 62 3.84 7.61 -13.26
CA PRO A 62 5.02 8.02 -14.04
C PRO A 62 4.99 7.63 -15.51
N LYS A 63 4.37 6.48 -15.83
CA LYS A 63 4.31 5.93 -17.20
C LYS A 63 3.02 6.26 -17.94
N LEU A 64 2.00 6.82 -17.28
CA LEU A 64 0.67 7.00 -17.87
C LEU A 64 0.24 8.47 -17.84
N SER A 65 -0.56 8.88 -18.82
CA SER A 65 -0.95 10.27 -19.00
C SER A 65 -2.05 10.76 -18.06
N MET A 66 -2.79 9.83 -17.44
CA MET A 66 -3.97 10.14 -16.62
C MET A 66 -3.58 10.80 -15.29
N VAL A 67 -4.35 11.81 -14.91
CA VAL A 67 -4.19 12.55 -13.65
C VAL A 67 -5.30 12.15 -12.70
N HIS A 68 -4.95 11.85 -11.47
CA HIS A 68 -5.86 11.40 -10.43
C HIS A 68 -5.89 12.37 -9.26
N SER A 69 -7.01 12.38 -8.55
CA SER A 69 -7.22 13.23 -7.38
C SER A 69 -7.77 12.39 -6.23
N VAL A 70 -7.17 12.50 -5.06
CA VAL A 70 -7.53 11.71 -3.88
C VAL A 70 -7.60 12.57 -2.62
N ARG A 71 -8.57 12.32 -1.75
CA ARG A 71 -8.59 12.88 -0.39
C ARG A 71 -7.95 11.88 0.56
N LEU A 72 -6.95 12.32 1.31
CA LEU A 72 -6.18 11.47 2.21
C LEU A 72 -6.78 11.52 3.62
N GLY A 73 -6.99 10.36 4.24
CA GLY A 73 -7.20 10.23 5.68
C GLY A 73 -5.94 9.70 6.35
N ALA A 74 -5.74 9.98 7.64
CA ALA A 74 -4.60 9.45 8.39
C ALA A 74 -5.02 8.81 9.70
N CYS A 75 -4.13 7.97 10.23
CA CYS A 75 -4.19 7.28 11.49
C CYS A 75 -2.77 7.26 12.05
N PHE A 76 -2.55 7.99 13.14
CA PHE A 76 -1.25 8.06 13.78
C PHE A 76 -1.07 6.91 14.76
N THR A 77 0.11 6.31 14.75
CA THR A 77 0.57 5.36 15.76
C THR A 77 1.92 5.81 16.27
N ARG A 78 2.25 5.51 17.53
CA ARG A 78 3.59 5.82 18.04
C ARG A 78 4.61 4.87 17.44
N PHE A 79 5.74 5.43 17.05
CA PHE A 79 6.85 4.69 16.49
C PHE A 79 7.32 3.61 17.46
N ARG A 80 7.42 2.37 16.99
CA ARG A 80 8.04 1.27 17.70
C ARG A 80 8.99 0.55 16.76
N VAL A 81 10.20 0.25 17.22
CA VAL A 81 11.19 -0.50 16.41
C VAL A 81 10.62 -1.85 15.93
N SER A 82 9.74 -2.47 16.71
CA SER A 82 9.05 -3.72 16.32
C SER A 82 8.17 -3.57 15.07
N GLN A 83 7.66 -2.36 14.76
CA GLN A 83 6.92 -2.11 13.53
C GLN A 83 7.82 -2.21 12.29
N LEU A 84 9.13 -2.01 12.45
CA LEU A 84 10.13 -2.14 11.38
C LEU A 84 10.60 -3.59 11.20
N GLN A 85 10.17 -4.53 12.05
CA GLN A 85 10.58 -5.93 12.03
C GLN A 85 9.72 -6.81 11.12
N SER A 86 8.87 -6.24 10.24
CA SER A 86 8.07 -7.08 9.33
C SER A 86 8.99 -7.94 8.46
N ASN A 87 8.52 -9.16 8.16
CA ASN A 87 9.18 -10.07 7.23
C ASN A 87 9.23 -9.38 5.86
N VAL A 88 10.38 -8.80 5.59
CA VAL A 88 10.72 -8.15 4.34
C VAL A 88 10.55 -9.17 3.22
N LYS A 89 9.53 -9.00 2.37
CA LYS A 89 9.54 -9.60 1.04
C LYS A 89 10.64 -8.87 0.27
N VAL A 90 11.71 -9.57 -0.06
CA VAL A 90 12.82 -9.03 -0.83
C VAL A 90 12.37 -8.99 -2.29
N LEU A 91 12.00 -7.81 -2.77
CA LEU A 91 11.98 -7.59 -4.22
C LEU A 91 13.40 -7.31 -4.71
N SER A 92 13.53 -7.18 -6.01
CA SER A 92 14.80 -7.06 -6.73
C SER A 92 15.66 -5.85 -6.36
N SER A 93 15.07 -4.80 -5.78
CA SER A 93 15.81 -3.61 -5.33
C SER A 93 16.47 -3.76 -3.95
N GLY A 94 16.25 -4.87 -3.23
CA GLY A 94 16.74 -5.05 -1.85
C GLY A 94 16.08 -4.12 -0.81
N ARG A 95 15.15 -3.26 -1.24
CA ARG A 95 14.29 -2.49 -0.32
C ARG A 95 13.27 -3.44 0.30
N PRO A 96 12.95 -3.28 1.59
CA PRO A 96 11.82 -3.99 2.13
C PRO A 96 10.55 -3.45 1.50
N ILE A 97 9.92 -4.25 0.65
CA ILE A 97 8.60 -3.88 0.17
C ILE A 97 7.61 -4.11 1.28
N ARG A 98 6.88 -3.03 1.55
CA ARG A 98 5.77 -2.95 2.50
C ARG A 98 4.60 -3.65 1.81
N PRO A 99 4.17 -4.84 2.27
CA PRO A 99 2.99 -5.46 1.68
C PRO A 99 1.81 -4.51 1.93
N VAL A 100 1.11 -4.15 0.85
CA VAL A 100 -0.05 -3.26 0.95
C VAL A 100 -1.12 -3.97 1.79
N GLY A 101 -1.65 -3.28 2.80
CA GLY A 101 -2.57 -3.88 3.78
C GLY A 101 -1.92 -4.44 5.06
N THR A 102 -0.59 -4.35 5.20
CA THR A 102 0.05 -4.49 6.52
C THR A 102 -0.06 -3.18 7.31
N PHE A 103 -0.18 -3.24 8.64
CA PHE A 103 -0.22 -2.08 9.56
C PHE A 103 1.09 -1.26 9.60
N GLN A 104 1.94 -1.35 8.58
CA GLN A 104 3.19 -0.60 8.52
C GLN A 104 2.94 0.84 8.07
N PRO A 105 3.51 1.82 8.77
CA PRO A 105 3.39 3.21 8.39
C PRO A 105 3.93 3.51 6.99
N LEU A 106 3.21 4.34 6.22
CA LEU A 106 3.67 4.87 4.93
C LEU A 106 4.69 5.99 5.11
N LEU A 107 4.52 6.80 6.16
CA LEU A 107 5.35 7.94 6.49
C LEU A 107 5.75 7.89 7.96
N TYR A 108 7.03 8.19 8.24
CA TYR A 108 7.57 8.27 9.59
C TYR A 108 7.85 9.72 9.94
N ILE A 109 7.24 10.25 10.99
CA ILE A 109 7.31 11.66 11.36
C ILE A 109 7.98 11.79 12.73
N TYR A 110 9.02 12.61 12.82
CA TYR A 110 9.62 13.01 14.09
C TYR A 110 9.27 14.47 14.38
N VAL A 111 8.63 14.75 15.52
CA VAL A 111 8.27 16.10 15.94
C VAL A 111 9.23 16.57 17.04
N THR A 112 9.82 17.75 16.88
CA THR A 112 10.76 18.33 17.85
C THR A 112 10.46 19.80 18.10
N SER A 113 10.86 20.32 19.26
CA SER A 113 10.88 21.77 19.52
C SER A 113 12.15 22.42 18.98
N ASN A 114 12.15 23.74 18.82
CA ASN A 114 13.35 24.54 18.52
C ASN A 114 14.19 24.83 19.79
N ASP A 115 14.42 23.83 20.63
CA ASP A 115 15.29 23.95 21.82
C ASP A 115 16.70 23.40 21.52
N VAL A 116 17.63 24.33 21.29
CA VAL A 116 19.03 24.00 21.00
C VAL A 116 19.72 23.34 22.19
N SER A 117 19.40 23.74 23.43
CA SER A 117 19.99 23.18 24.64
C SER A 117 19.53 21.74 24.84
N HIS A 118 18.24 21.48 24.64
CA HIS A 118 17.71 20.12 24.67
C HIS A 118 18.35 19.23 23.59
N TYR A 119 18.46 19.75 22.37
CA TYR A 119 19.09 19.04 21.26
C TYR A 119 20.54 18.65 21.55
N THR A 120 21.39 19.59 21.99
CA THR A 120 22.82 19.33 22.17
C THR A 120 23.15 18.62 23.48
N SER A 121 22.42 18.91 24.56
CA SER A 121 22.86 18.58 25.92
C SER A 121 21.95 17.59 26.65
N HIS A 122 20.70 17.43 26.23
CA HIS A 122 19.70 16.60 26.92
C HIS A 122 19.29 15.37 26.09
N GLY A 123 20.17 14.89 25.23
CA GLY A 123 19.97 13.65 24.47
C GLY A 123 19.12 13.76 23.22
N GLY A 124 18.62 14.96 22.85
CA GLY A 124 17.82 15.15 21.63
C GLY A 124 18.53 14.71 20.35
N ARG A 125 19.82 15.05 20.20
CA ARG A 125 20.67 14.56 19.09
C ARG A 125 20.74 13.04 19.04
N ASN A 126 20.94 12.39 20.18
CA ASN A 126 21.04 10.93 20.27
C ASN A 126 19.71 10.25 19.92
N ALA A 127 18.58 10.81 20.36
CA ALA A 127 17.24 10.29 20.05
C ALA A 127 16.95 10.32 18.55
N ILE A 128 17.19 11.47 17.89
CA ILE A 128 17.01 11.62 16.43
C ILE A 128 17.98 10.71 15.67
N GLY A 129 19.25 10.64 16.09
CA GLY A 129 20.24 9.77 15.47
C GLY A 129 19.88 8.29 15.58
N SER A 130 19.38 7.87 16.75
CA SER A 130 18.87 6.50 16.95
C SER A 130 17.67 6.21 16.06
N TRP A 131 16.69 7.12 16.00
CA TRP A 131 15.51 6.98 15.14
C TRP A 131 15.87 6.86 13.65
N LEU A 132 16.69 7.80 13.14
CA LEU A 132 17.21 7.74 11.76
C LEU A 132 18.03 6.47 11.51
N GLY A 133 18.82 6.03 12.48
CA GLY A 133 19.60 4.79 12.41
C GLY A 133 18.71 3.56 12.23
N HIS A 134 17.62 3.45 12.99
CA HIS A 134 16.65 2.36 12.85
C HIS A 134 15.96 2.37 11.48
N LEU A 135 15.59 3.53 10.96
CA LEU A 135 15.00 3.66 9.63
C LEU A 135 16.00 3.27 8.52
N ARG A 136 17.23 3.78 8.59
CA ARG A 136 18.30 3.47 7.62
C ARG A 136 18.69 1.99 7.63
N ALA A 137 18.78 1.36 8.81
CA ALA A 137 19.06 -0.07 8.94
C ALA A 137 18.00 -0.96 8.25
N ARG A 138 16.84 -0.39 7.92
CA ARG A 138 15.73 -1.05 7.23
C ARG A 138 15.44 -0.40 5.88
N ASN A 139 16.37 0.37 5.30
CA ASN A 139 16.19 1.05 4.01
C ASN A 139 14.89 1.88 3.92
N VAL A 140 14.46 2.49 5.04
CA VAL A 140 13.29 3.39 5.08
C VAL A 140 13.76 4.82 4.85
N PHE A 141 13.28 5.43 3.76
CA PHE A 141 13.63 6.79 3.36
C PHE A 141 12.44 7.77 3.36
N ASP A 142 11.21 7.26 3.53
CA ASP A 142 9.98 8.06 3.62
C ASP A 142 9.76 8.56 5.05
N TRP A 143 10.49 9.60 5.42
CA TRP A 143 10.41 10.21 6.75
C TRP A 143 10.40 11.74 6.68
N LEU A 144 9.82 12.37 7.71
CA LEU A 144 9.79 13.81 7.94
C LEU A 144 10.28 14.14 9.35
N ILE A 145 10.96 15.27 9.51
CA ILE A 145 11.27 15.92 10.78
C ILE A 145 10.55 17.26 10.78
N ILE A 146 9.65 17.46 11.75
CA ILE A 146 8.86 18.67 11.92
C ILE A 146 9.35 19.37 13.18
N MET A 147 9.83 20.60 13.04
CA MET A 147 10.19 21.45 14.16
C MET A 147 9.05 22.43 14.47
N VAL A 148 8.57 22.41 15.72
CA VAL A 148 7.64 23.41 16.24
C VAL A 148 8.44 24.52 16.92
N ASN A 149 8.36 25.73 16.36
CA ASN A 149 9.14 26.87 16.80
C ASN A 149 8.31 27.77 17.73
N SER A 150 8.72 27.81 19.01
CA SER A 150 8.12 28.68 20.03
C SER A 150 8.81 30.04 20.13
N ASP A 151 9.84 30.30 19.31
CA ASP A 151 10.56 31.56 19.34
C ASP A 151 9.64 32.70 18.87
N PRO A 152 9.41 33.76 19.69
CA PRO A 152 8.64 34.92 19.28
C PRO A 152 9.24 35.65 18.07
N GLN A 153 10.51 35.39 17.74
CA GLN A 153 11.19 35.90 16.54
C GLN A 153 11.08 34.97 15.33
N TYR A 154 10.19 33.97 15.33
CA TYR A 154 9.95 33.03 14.22
C TYR A 154 9.84 33.72 12.84
N ASN A 155 9.31 34.95 12.80
CA ASN A 155 9.08 35.73 11.58
C ASN A 155 10.27 36.62 11.15
N THR A 156 11.38 36.63 11.88
CA THR A 156 12.57 37.37 11.46
C THR A 156 13.18 36.74 10.19
N PRO A 157 13.72 37.54 9.24
CA PRO A 157 14.38 36.99 8.06
C PRO A 157 15.46 35.97 8.44
N LYS A 158 15.52 34.82 7.74
CA LYS A 158 16.45 33.71 8.04
C LYS A 158 17.92 34.11 8.15
N ILE A 159 18.32 35.21 7.51
CA ILE A 159 19.68 35.77 7.56
C ILE A 159 20.02 36.31 8.96
N LEU A 160 19.01 36.69 9.75
CA LEU A 160 19.14 37.27 11.09
C LEU A 160 18.87 36.25 12.21
N GLN A 161 18.41 35.04 11.87
CA GLN A 161 18.13 33.99 12.83
C GLN A 161 19.41 33.25 13.22
N LYS A 162 19.56 32.95 14.51
CA LYS A 162 20.61 32.02 14.98
C LYS A 162 20.33 30.64 14.39
N SER A 163 21.39 29.85 14.15
CA SER A 163 21.29 28.45 13.73
C SER A 163 20.28 27.72 14.62
N ASN A 164 19.23 27.20 13.99
CA ASN A 164 18.13 26.52 14.68
C ASN A 164 18.38 25.01 14.77
N VAL A 165 17.51 24.28 15.47
CA VAL A 165 17.67 22.83 15.65
C VAL A 165 17.68 22.09 14.31
N LEU A 166 16.90 22.51 13.31
CA LEU A 166 16.90 21.87 11.98
C LEU A 166 18.24 22.01 11.26
N ASP A 167 18.88 23.18 11.33
CA ASP A 167 20.21 23.39 10.72
C ASP A 167 21.27 22.49 11.35
N LYS A 168 21.21 22.31 12.68
CA LYS A 168 22.08 21.38 13.39
C LYS A 168 21.83 19.93 12.98
N ILE A 169 20.56 19.49 12.89
CA ILE A 169 20.21 18.14 12.45
C ILE A 169 20.74 17.87 11.04
N ARG A 170 20.55 18.81 10.10
CA ARG A 170 21.07 18.66 8.72
C ARG A 170 22.58 18.47 8.71
N SER A 171 23.30 19.27 9.48
CA SER A 171 24.76 19.19 9.61
C SER A 171 25.21 17.88 10.28
N ASP A 172 24.59 17.50 11.39
CA ASP A 172 24.99 16.34 12.19
C ASP A 172 24.77 15.00 11.47
N PHE A 173 23.73 14.90 10.63
CA PHE A 173 23.36 13.66 9.95
C PHE A 173 23.64 13.64 8.44
N ASN A 174 24.35 14.67 7.96
CA ASN A 174 24.73 14.89 6.55
C ASN A 174 23.58 14.65 5.58
N VAL A 175 22.44 15.28 5.87
CA VAL A 175 21.23 15.13 5.07
C VAL A 175 21.31 16.14 3.91
N ARG A 176 21.23 15.65 2.65
CA ARG A 176 21.55 16.43 1.44
C ARG A 176 20.64 17.67 1.32
N THR A 177 21.19 18.79 0.89
CA THR A 177 20.43 20.03 0.69
C THR A 177 19.49 19.88 -0.52
N GLY A 178 18.18 19.95 -0.25
CA GLY A 178 17.09 19.72 -1.22
C GLY A 178 15.80 19.17 -0.60
N ASP A 179 15.83 18.82 0.69
CA ASP A 179 14.87 17.89 1.27
C ASP A 179 13.54 18.50 1.72
N ARG A 180 12.47 17.97 1.13
CA ARG A 180 11.08 18.05 1.62
C ARG A 180 10.89 17.40 3.00
N GLN A 181 11.96 16.85 3.59
CA GLN A 181 11.96 16.07 4.81
C GLN A 181 12.05 16.93 6.08
N PHE A 182 12.39 18.21 6.00
CA PHE A 182 12.44 19.10 7.16
C PHE A 182 11.42 20.22 7.04
N LEU A 183 10.51 20.29 7.99
CA LEU A 183 9.43 21.28 8.03
C LEU A 183 9.52 22.06 9.34
N GLU A 184 9.21 23.34 9.27
CA GLU A 184 9.16 24.23 10.43
C GLU A 184 7.79 24.89 10.49
N VAL A 185 7.20 24.93 11.68
CA VAL A 185 5.91 25.58 11.94
C VAL A 185 5.94 26.34 13.28
N PRO A 186 5.18 27.44 13.42
CA PRO A 186 5.09 28.13 14.70
C PRO A 186 4.30 27.30 15.70
N ALA A 187 4.70 27.38 16.97
CA ALA A 187 3.92 26.89 18.10
C ALA A 187 2.58 27.63 18.23
N PRO A 188 1.58 27.04 18.91
CA PRO A 188 0.36 27.76 19.25
C PRO A 188 0.70 29.05 20.01
N ASN A 189 0.07 30.17 19.62
CA ASN A 189 0.25 31.49 20.21
C ASN A 189 1.66 32.12 20.08
N SER A 190 2.61 31.52 19.33
CA SER A 190 3.94 32.11 19.10
C SER A 190 4.03 32.99 17.85
N ALA A 191 2.97 33.03 17.03
CA ALA A 191 2.87 33.84 15.82
C ALA A 191 1.47 34.42 15.64
N GLU A 192 1.35 35.44 14.79
CA GLU A 192 0.06 35.99 14.36
C GLU A 192 -0.83 34.89 13.77
N GLU A 193 -2.14 34.94 14.05
CA GLU A 193 -3.09 33.90 13.67
C GLU A 193 -3.06 33.58 12.16
N LYS A 194 -2.95 34.61 11.32
CA LYS A 194 -2.86 34.44 9.87
C LYS A 194 -1.62 33.63 9.46
N LEU A 195 -0.45 34.03 9.95
CA LEU A 195 0.83 33.36 9.66
C LEU A 195 0.88 31.94 10.23
N PHE A 196 0.31 31.76 11.41
CA PHE A 196 0.12 30.46 12.04
C PHE A 196 -0.70 29.54 11.11
N ASN A 197 -1.88 29.98 10.69
CA ASN A 197 -2.75 29.19 9.81
C ASN A 197 -2.10 28.91 8.45
N GLU A 198 -1.43 29.89 7.83
CA GLU A 198 -0.69 29.70 6.57
C GLU A 198 0.40 28.65 6.71
N SER A 199 1.22 28.71 7.76
CA SER A 199 2.31 27.76 8.02
C SER A 199 1.78 26.33 8.23
N TRP A 200 0.70 26.18 9.02
CA TRP A 200 0.09 24.88 9.30
C TRP A 200 -0.69 24.30 8.10
N ASN A 201 -1.26 25.15 7.26
CA ASN A 201 -1.85 24.73 5.98
C ASN A 201 -0.76 24.25 5.02
N GLN A 202 0.36 24.96 4.94
CA GLN A 202 1.53 24.55 4.16
C GLN A 202 2.11 23.23 4.68
N LEU A 203 2.22 23.05 6.00
CA LEU A 203 2.62 21.79 6.62
C LEU A 203 1.72 20.64 6.16
N THR A 204 0.40 20.83 6.27
CA THR A 204 -0.59 19.82 5.87
C THR A 204 -0.44 19.47 4.38
N TYR A 205 -0.28 20.48 3.52
CA TYR A 205 -0.01 20.27 2.09
C TYR A 205 1.26 19.45 1.83
N LEU A 206 2.34 19.75 2.56
CA LEU A 206 3.60 19.03 2.41
C LEU A 206 3.53 17.61 2.95
N VAL A 207 2.82 17.37 4.07
CA VAL A 207 2.56 16.00 4.56
C VAL A 207 1.80 15.19 3.51
N ARG A 208 0.71 15.74 2.95
CA ARG A 208 -0.03 15.11 1.84
C ARG A 208 0.88 14.75 0.66
N LYS A 209 1.72 15.70 0.23
CA LYS A 209 2.65 15.51 -0.88
C LYS A 209 3.69 14.43 -0.59
N SER A 210 4.17 14.35 0.66
CA SER A 210 5.13 13.33 1.10
C SER A 210 4.50 11.94 1.11
N ILE A 211 3.24 11.81 1.52
CA ILE A 211 2.52 10.53 1.46
C ILE A 211 2.35 10.06 0.01
N ILE A 212 1.90 10.95 -0.88
CA ILE A 212 1.81 10.63 -2.31
C ILE A 212 3.19 10.22 -2.86
N SER A 213 4.25 10.94 -2.51
CA SER A 213 5.61 10.61 -2.94
C SER A 213 6.07 9.23 -2.48
N ALA A 214 5.71 8.83 -1.25
CA ALA A 214 5.99 7.49 -0.73
C ALA A 214 5.22 6.43 -1.52
N CYS A 215 3.93 6.65 -1.78
CA CYS A 215 3.12 5.72 -2.59
C CYS A 215 3.67 5.58 -4.02
N MET A 216 4.08 6.68 -4.66
CA MET A 216 4.68 6.64 -6.00
C MET A 216 5.99 5.85 -6.03
N SER A 217 6.81 5.96 -4.98
CA SER A 217 8.05 5.18 -4.86
C SER A 217 7.75 3.68 -4.72
N ILE A 218 6.73 3.33 -3.95
CA ILE A 218 6.26 1.94 -3.81
C ILE A 218 5.79 1.41 -5.17
N ILE A 219 4.94 2.15 -5.90
CA ILE A 219 4.46 1.75 -7.23
C ILE A 219 5.64 1.49 -8.18
N ALA A 220 6.63 2.38 -8.22
CA ALA A 220 7.82 2.21 -9.06
C ALA A 220 8.63 0.95 -8.69
N ASP A 221 8.75 0.63 -7.40
CA ASP A 221 9.42 -0.59 -6.94
C ASP A 221 8.64 -1.85 -7.37
N TYR A 222 7.29 -1.83 -7.31
CA TYR A 222 6.45 -2.93 -7.81
C TYR A 222 6.58 -3.12 -9.32
N ASP A 223 6.57 -2.03 -10.09
CA ASP A 223 6.72 -2.07 -11.56
C ASP A 223 7.99 -2.82 -11.98
N ILE A 224 9.13 -2.51 -11.34
CA ILE A 224 10.42 -3.15 -11.63
C ILE A 224 10.37 -4.64 -11.27
N HIS A 225 9.80 -4.97 -10.12
CA HIS A 225 9.75 -6.36 -9.66
C HIS A 225 8.78 -7.22 -10.48
N LEU A 226 7.60 -6.69 -10.83
CA LEU A 226 6.64 -7.36 -11.69
C LEU A 226 7.23 -7.62 -13.08
N GLN A 227 8.03 -6.69 -13.60
CA GLN A 227 8.78 -6.93 -14.83
C GLN A 227 9.73 -8.11 -14.68
N MET A 228 10.52 -8.17 -13.61
CA MET A 228 11.44 -9.28 -13.36
C MET A 228 10.72 -10.63 -13.18
N LEU A 229 9.59 -10.65 -12.48
CA LEU A 229 8.76 -11.85 -12.38
C LEU A 229 8.25 -12.27 -13.76
N THR A 230 7.80 -11.33 -14.59
CA THR A 230 7.34 -11.61 -15.96
C THR A 230 8.47 -12.16 -16.83
N ASP A 231 9.67 -11.56 -16.77
CA ASP A 231 10.84 -12.02 -17.54
C ASP A 231 11.25 -13.45 -17.16
N SER A 232 10.99 -13.86 -15.91
CA SER A 232 11.29 -15.21 -15.40
C SER A 232 10.17 -16.24 -15.57
N CYS A 233 9.03 -15.88 -16.17
CA CYS A 233 7.83 -16.75 -16.23
C CYS A 233 8.01 -18.07 -16.98
N SER A 234 9.05 -18.19 -17.81
CA SER A 234 9.41 -19.41 -18.53
C SER A 234 10.20 -20.41 -17.67
N THR A 235 10.64 -20.00 -16.47
CA THR A 235 11.46 -20.84 -15.59
C THR A 235 10.60 -21.84 -14.82
N PHE A 236 11.11 -23.05 -14.61
CA PHE A 236 10.38 -24.13 -13.91
C PHE A 236 10.09 -23.80 -12.44
N THR A 237 10.91 -22.96 -11.80
CA THR A 237 10.76 -22.53 -10.40
C THR A 237 9.81 -21.35 -10.22
N TRP A 238 9.36 -20.73 -11.32
CA TRP A 238 8.44 -19.61 -11.26
C TRP A 238 7.07 -20.03 -10.73
N ASP A 239 6.42 -19.17 -9.95
CA ASP A 239 5.10 -19.41 -9.38
C ASP A 239 4.14 -18.26 -9.72
N TYR A 240 3.06 -18.56 -10.44
CA TYR A 240 2.03 -17.58 -10.81
C TYR A 240 1.40 -16.92 -9.58
N PHE A 241 1.21 -17.63 -8.47
CA PHE A 241 0.60 -17.06 -7.26
C PHE A 241 1.49 -15.99 -6.62
N GLU A 242 2.81 -16.10 -6.76
CA GLU A 242 3.71 -15.04 -6.33
C GLU A 242 3.50 -13.76 -7.15
N TYR A 243 3.41 -13.89 -8.48
CA TYR A 243 3.09 -12.78 -9.37
C TYR A 243 1.71 -12.17 -9.06
N LEU A 244 0.70 -13.02 -8.86
CA LEU A 244 -0.64 -12.57 -8.50
C LEU A 244 -0.61 -11.77 -7.20
N ASP A 245 0.01 -12.27 -6.14
CA ASP A 245 0.09 -11.55 -4.86
C ASP A 245 0.68 -10.13 -5.05
N ARG A 246 1.70 -9.98 -5.92
CA ARG A 246 2.31 -8.67 -6.20
C ARG A 246 1.36 -7.76 -6.99
N LYS A 247 0.65 -8.29 -7.98
CA LYS A 247 -0.37 -7.56 -8.75
C LYS A 247 -1.51 -7.09 -7.85
N GLU A 248 -1.93 -7.92 -6.90
CA GLU A 248 -2.98 -7.56 -5.95
C GLU A 248 -2.56 -6.43 -5.01
N GLU A 249 -1.36 -6.55 -4.42
CA GLU A 249 -0.79 -5.52 -3.56
C GLU A 249 -0.69 -4.17 -4.33
N LEU A 250 -0.26 -4.20 -5.58
CA LEU A 250 -0.21 -3.00 -6.44
C LEU A 250 -1.61 -2.47 -6.78
N ALA A 251 -2.56 -3.34 -7.14
CA ALA A 251 -3.94 -2.94 -7.41
C ALA A 251 -4.58 -2.27 -6.20
N HIS A 252 -4.33 -2.77 -4.99
CA HIS A 252 -4.80 -2.15 -3.75
C HIS A 252 -4.19 -0.76 -3.54
N MET A 253 -2.90 -0.55 -3.86
CA MET A 253 -2.29 0.78 -3.83
C MET A 253 -2.99 1.74 -4.80
N TYR A 254 -3.35 1.27 -5.99
CA TYR A 254 -4.09 2.10 -6.94
C TYR A 254 -5.50 2.42 -6.46
N LEU A 255 -6.26 1.45 -5.93
CA LEU A 255 -7.58 1.70 -5.34
C LEU A 255 -7.48 2.71 -4.19
N PHE A 256 -6.48 2.55 -3.34
CA PHE A 256 -6.17 3.48 -2.25
C PHE A 256 -5.93 4.91 -2.75
N LEU A 257 -5.33 5.08 -3.94
CA LEU A 257 -5.08 6.38 -4.56
C LEU A 257 -6.22 6.87 -5.48
N GLY A 258 -7.35 6.16 -5.55
CA GLY A 258 -8.45 6.48 -6.47
C GLY A 258 -8.12 6.20 -7.95
N GLY A 259 -7.08 5.41 -8.22
CA GLY A 259 -6.67 4.96 -9.55
C GLY A 259 -7.40 3.69 -10.01
N HIS A 260 -8.73 3.69 -10.00
CA HIS A 260 -9.55 2.49 -10.26
C HIS A 260 -9.24 1.81 -11.60
N GLU A 261 -9.01 2.58 -12.67
CA GLU A 261 -8.62 2.03 -13.99
C GLU A 261 -7.28 1.29 -13.95
N HIS A 262 -6.33 1.78 -13.16
CA HIS A 262 -5.03 1.14 -13.00
C HIS A 262 -5.19 -0.17 -12.23
N ALA A 263 -5.96 -0.15 -11.14
CA ALA A 263 -6.28 -1.37 -10.40
C ALA A 263 -6.98 -2.42 -11.28
N LEU A 264 -7.94 -2.00 -12.11
CA LEU A 264 -8.61 -2.89 -13.06
C LEU A 264 -7.63 -3.48 -14.08
N HIS A 265 -6.69 -2.67 -14.57
CA HIS A 265 -5.64 -3.11 -15.48
C HIS A 265 -4.74 -4.18 -14.84
N GLU A 266 -4.33 -4.03 -13.58
CA GLU A 266 -3.50 -5.03 -12.89
C GLU A 266 -4.16 -6.43 -12.86
N TYR A 267 -5.47 -6.50 -12.57
CA TYR A 267 -6.20 -7.79 -12.57
C TYR A 267 -6.40 -8.35 -13.98
N ARG A 268 -6.58 -7.48 -14.99
CA ARG A 268 -6.66 -7.90 -16.41
C ARG A 268 -5.35 -8.51 -16.88
N GLU A 269 -4.22 -7.85 -16.61
CA GLU A 269 -2.90 -8.37 -16.93
C GLU A 269 -2.61 -9.70 -16.21
N ALA A 270 -3.00 -9.81 -14.93
CA ALA A 270 -2.87 -11.06 -14.20
C ALA A 270 -3.68 -12.20 -14.85
N THR A 271 -4.91 -11.92 -15.29
CA THR A 271 -5.77 -12.88 -15.99
C THR A 271 -5.15 -13.29 -17.34
N GLU A 272 -4.63 -12.33 -18.09
CA GLU A 272 -4.00 -12.56 -19.39
C GLU A 272 -2.72 -13.41 -19.26
N LEU A 273 -1.87 -13.10 -18.28
CA LEU A 273 -0.65 -13.87 -18.04
C LEU A 273 -0.96 -15.32 -17.64
N LEU A 274 -1.99 -15.54 -16.81
CA LEU A 274 -2.45 -16.89 -16.47
C LEU A 274 -2.80 -17.70 -17.72
N SER A 275 -3.63 -17.11 -18.60
CA SER A 275 -4.03 -17.75 -19.86
C SER A 275 -2.82 -18.05 -20.75
N LYS A 276 -1.87 -17.11 -20.88
CA LYS A 276 -0.63 -17.31 -21.64
C LYS A 276 0.21 -18.46 -21.07
N CYS A 277 0.37 -18.53 -19.75
CA CYS A 277 1.11 -19.62 -19.11
C CYS A 277 0.45 -20.98 -19.33
N ILE A 278 -0.89 -21.07 -19.22
CA ILE A 278 -1.62 -22.31 -19.50
C ILE A 278 -1.45 -22.72 -20.96
N GLN A 279 -1.60 -21.79 -21.91
CA GLN A 279 -1.39 -22.07 -23.33
C GLN A 279 0.04 -22.55 -23.62
N ALA A 280 1.05 -21.90 -23.05
CA ALA A 280 2.45 -22.28 -23.21
C ALA A 280 2.75 -23.70 -22.67
N SER A 281 1.96 -24.20 -21.72
CA SER A 281 2.12 -25.56 -21.19
C SER A 281 1.96 -26.67 -22.23
N THR A 282 1.23 -26.40 -23.33
CA THR A 282 1.12 -27.33 -24.47
C THR A 282 2.45 -27.56 -25.19
N GLN A 283 3.34 -26.56 -25.17
CA GLN A 283 4.64 -26.59 -25.85
C GLN A 283 5.74 -27.18 -24.96
N GLN A 284 5.54 -27.22 -23.64
CA GLN A 284 6.56 -27.61 -22.66
C GLN A 284 6.61 -29.11 -22.35
N GLY A 285 5.73 -29.93 -22.95
CA GLY A 285 5.71 -31.38 -22.74
C GLY A 285 5.56 -31.75 -21.25
N SER A 286 6.46 -32.59 -20.74
CA SER A 286 6.43 -33.12 -19.36
C SER A 286 6.97 -32.18 -18.27
N LYS A 287 7.49 -31.00 -18.62
CA LYS A 287 8.16 -30.08 -17.67
C LYS A 287 7.31 -28.84 -17.41
N ARG A 288 6.11 -29.03 -16.89
CA ARG A 288 5.24 -27.92 -16.44
C ARG A 288 5.75 -27.36 -15.10
N PRO A 289 5.60 -26.04 -14.83
CA PRO A 289 5.92 -25.49 -13.52
C PRO A 289 5.07 -26.11 -12.40
N GLN A 290 5.63 -26.24 -11.20
CA GLN A 290 4.96 -26.93 -10.07
C GLN A 290 3.61 -26.31 -9.68
N TRP A 291 3.46 -24.99 -9.76
CA TRP A 291 2.19 -24.32 -9.45
C TRP A 291 1.08 -24.74 -10.41
N LEU A 292 1.41 -24.99 -11.68
CA LEU A 292 0.46 -25.37 -12.72
C LEU A 292 0.07 -26.84 -12.57
N ASP A 293 1.02 -27.71 -12.26
CA ASP A 293 0.72 -29.12 -11.94
C ASP A 293 -0.21 -29.22 -10.73
N ARG A 294 0.06 -28.45 -9.67
CA ARG A 294 -0.81 -28.40 -8.49
C ARG A 294 -2.20 -27.87 -8.84
N LEU A 295 -2.29 -26.76 -9.59
CA LEU A 295 -3.56 -26.19 -10.04
C LEU A 295 -4.38 -27.23 -10.83
N THR A 296 -3.73 -27.96 -11.72
CA THR A 296 -4.34 -29.01 -12.53
C THR A 296 -4.83 -30.17 -11.67
N GLN A 297 -3.99 -30.68 -10.77
CA GLN A 297 -4.34 -31.77 -9.85
C GLN A 297 -5.55 -31.43 -8.97
N LEU A 298 -5.57 -30.23 -8.39
CA LEU A 298 -6.68 -29.76 -7.56
C LEU A 298 -7.96 -29.59 -8.38
N SER A 299 -7.84 -29.13 -9.62
CA SER A 299 -8.99 -28.96 -10.53
C SER A 299 -9.58 -30.29 -11.00
N SER A 300 -8.79 -31.37 -10.99
CA SER A 300 -9.21 -32.74 -11.35
C SER A 300 -9.68 -33.59 -10.15
N SER A 301 -9.62 -33.05 -8.92
CA SER A 301 -10.02 -33.77 -7.71
C SER A 301 -11.54 -34.01 -7.64
N ASP A 302 -11.96 -35.16 -7.10
CA ASP A 302 -13.37 -35.53 -6.87
C ASP A 302 -14.04 -34.68 -5.76
N GLU A 303 -13.29 -33.86 -5.01
CA GLU A 303 -13.85 -32.81 -4.18
C GLU A 303 -14.41 -31.71 -5.09
N VAL A 304 -15.68 -31.88 -5.45
CA VAL A 304 -16.42 -31.11 -6.44
C VAL A 304 -16.19 -29.61 -6.29
N SER A 305 -15.25 -29.09 -7.09
CA SER A 305 -15.23 -27.68 -7.44
C SER A 305 -16.35 -27.49 -8.44
N HIS A 306 -17.57 -27.43 -7.93
CA HIS A 306 -18.68 -26.98 -8.73
C HIS A 306 -18.24 -25.65 -9.35
N TYR A 307 -18.48 -25.49 -10.66
CA TYR A 307 -18.67 -24.19 -11.28
C TYR A 307 -19.94 -23.60 -10.63
N VAL A 308 -19.97 -23.42 -9.31
CA VAL A 308 -21.07 -22.73 -8.69
C VAL A 308 -20.90 -21.33 -9.24
N CYS A 309 -21.82 -21.02 -10.13
CA CYS A 309 -22.28 -19.69 -10.48
C CYS A 309 -22.78 -18.94 -9.23
N ASP A 310 -22.12 -19.11 -8.08
CA ASP A 310 -22.22 -18.23 -6.93
C ASP A 310 -21.32 -17.04 -7.27
N TYR A 311 -21.71 -16.35 -8.36
CA TYR A 311 -21.37 -14.96 -8.60
C TYR A 311 -22.12 -14.13 -7.56
N SER A 312 -21.81 -14.40 -6.30
CA SER A 312 -22.30 -13.62 -5.20
C SER A 312 -21.66 -12.25 -5.34
N LEU A 313 -22.45 -11.30 -5.85
CA LEU A 313 -22.17 -9.87 -5.68
C LEU A 313 -22.12 -9.52 -4.18
N ASP A 314 -22.58 -10.42 -3.31
CA ASP A 314 -22.33 -10.39 -1.87
C ASP A 314 -20.93 -10.96 -1.58
N VAL A 315 -19.97 -10.05 -1.65
CA VAL A 315 -18.51 -10.16 -1.57
C VAL A 315 -18.01 -10.72 -0.21
N THR A 316 -18.88 -11.01 0.76
CA THR A 316 -18.44 -11.25 2.16
C THR A 316 -17.95 -12.65 2.47
N ASN A 317 -18.72 -13.71 2.20
CA ASN A 317 -18.40 -15.07 2.69
C ASN A 317 -17.66 -15.93 1.66
N THR A 318 -17.97 -15.75 0.38
CA THR A 318 -17.36 -16.47 -0.75
C THR A 318 -15.92 -16.00 -1.00
N GLU A 319 -15.65 -14.70 -0.88
CA GLU A 319 -14.28 -14.17 -0.96
C GLU A 319 -13.40 -14.64 0.19
N ILE A 320 -13.92 -14.77 1.43
CA ILE A 320 -13.09 -15.21 2.57
C ILE A 320 -12.58 -16.64 2.36
N LYS A 321 -13.45 -17.55 1.90
CA LYS A 321 -13.07 -18.95 1.64
C LYS A 321 -12.16 -19.06 0.41
N GLN A 322 -12.50 -18.42 -0.70
CA GLN A 322 -11.68 -18.41 -1.91
C GLN A 322 -10.31 -17.75 -1.66
N SER A 323 -10.27 -16.64 -0.93
CA SER A 323 -9.03 -15.95 -0.54
C SER A 323 -8.15 -16.84 0.35
N SER A 324 -8.72 -17.66 1.24
CA SER A 324 -7.92 -18.57 2.06
C SER A 324 -7.25 -19.68 1.26
N ARG A 325 -7.94 -20.26 0.26
CA ARG A 325 -7.38 -21.29 -0.63
C ARG A 325 -6.31 -20.72 -1.57
N LEU A 326 -6.56 -19.53 -2.13
CA LEU A 326 -5.61 -18.79 -2.95
C LEU A 326 -4.33 -18.46 -2.17
N LYS A 327 -4.46 -17.95 -0.93
CA LYS A 327 -3.31 -17.65 -0.06
C LYS A 327 -2.46 -18.87 0.27
N ASN A 328 -3.10 -20.02 0.42
CA ASN A 328 -2.42 -21.29 0.68
C ASN A 328 -1.91 -21.97 -0.60
N ARG A 329 -2.05 -21.34 -1.77
CA ARG A 329 -1.71 -21.90 -3.09
C ARG A 329 -2.39 -23.24 -3.36
N ASN A 330 -3.63 -23.38 -2.89
CA ASN A 330 -4.46 -24.59 -2.95
C ASN A 330 -5.84 -24.28 -3.56
N ALA A 331 -5.89 -23.37 -4.53
CA ALA A 331 -7.11 -23.07 -5.29
C ALA A 331 -7.18 -23.91 -6.57
N THR A 332 -8.39 -24.18 -7.06
CA THR A 332 -8.61 -24.73 -8.41
C THR A 332 -8.58 -23.63 -9.48
N LEU A 333 -8.52 -24.01 -10.76
CA LEU A 333 -8.59 -23.07 -11.88
C LEU A 333 -9.86 -22.22 -11.82
N PHE A 334 -10.99 -22.82 -11.45
CA PHE A 334 -12.28 -22.14 -11.32
C PHE A 334 -12.28 -21.12 -10.20
N GLU A 335 -11.80 -21.51 -9.03
CA GLU A 335 -11.71 -20.60 -7.87
C GLU A 335 -10.82 -19.40 -8.21
N LEU A 336 -9.69 -19.63 -8.88
CA LEU A 336 -8.79 -18.58 -9.32
C LEU A 336 -9.42 -17.65 -10.37
N LYS A 337 -10.06 -18.19 -11.41
CA LYS A 337 -10.73 -17.40 -12.45
C LYS A 337 -11.92 -16.61 -11.91
N ASN A 338 -12.75 -17.25 -11.06
CA ASN A 338 -13.88 -16.59 -10.42
C ASN A 338 -13.42 -15.47 -9.49
N TYR A 339 -12.33 -15.68 -8.75
CA TYR A 339 -11.72 -14.65 -7.93
C TYR A 339 -11.26 -13.45 -8.77
N LEU A 340 -10.46 -13.68 -9.83
CA LEU A 340 -10.02 -12.59 -10.71
C LEU A 340 -11.20 -11.85 -11.35
N LEU A 341 -12.26 -12.57 -11.72
CA LEU A 341 -13.48 -12.02 -12.29
C LEU A 341 -14.27 -11.20 -11.27
N SER A 342 -14.41 -11.66 -10.02
CA SER A 342 -15.11 -10.93 -8.96
C SER A 342 -14.37 -9.63 -8.59
N ARG A 343 -13.04 -9.66 -8.52
CA ARG A 343 -12.21 -8.47 -8.30
C ARG A 343 -12.46 -7.43 -9.39
N GLN A 344 -12.46 -7.84 -10.66
CA GLN A 344 -12.72 -6.95 -11.79
C GLN A 344 -14.15 -6.40 -11.76
N ALA A 345 -15.15 -7.23 -11.44
CA ALA A 345 -16.55 -6.82 -11.28
C ALA A 345 -16.71 -5.75 -10.18
N SER A 346 -16.06 -5.95 -9.03
CA SER A 346 -16.11 -5.00 -7.91
C SER A 346 -15.56 -3.62 -8.31
N ILE A 347 -14.49 -3.59 -9.10
CA ILE A 347 -13.89 -2.33 -9.57
C ILE A 347 -14.77 -1.68 -10.65
N LEU A 348 -15.33 -2.46 -11.57
CA LEU A 348 -16.29 -1.96 -12.55
C LEU A 348 -17.53 -1.35 -11.88
N CYS A 349 -17.99 -1.93 -10.76
CA CYS A 349 -19.04 -1.36 -9.92
C CYS A 349 -18.65 0.01 -9.37
N ILE A 350 -17.43 0.14 -8.84
CA ILE A 350 -16.92 1.43 -8.34
C ILE A 350 -16.80 2.47 -9.46
N CYS A 351 -16.46 2.05 -10.69
CA CYS A 351 -16.35 2.91 -11.85
C CYS A 351 -17.68 3.25 -12.54
N ASP A 352 -18.83 2.76 -12.06
CA ASP A 352 -20.13 2.88 -12.74
C ASP A 352 -20.13 2.32 -14.18
N ARG A 353 -19.40 1.20 -14.37
CA ARG A 353 -19.18 0.53 -15.67
C ARG A 353 -19.60 -0.94 -15.64
N LEU A 354 -20.58 -1.29 -14.81
CA LEU A 354 -21.09 -2.67 -14.69
C LEU A 354 -21.68 -3.21 -16.00
N ASN A 355 -22.09 -2.34 -16.91
CA ASN A 355 -22.53 -2.71 -18.25
C ASN A 355 -21.44 -3.45 -19.07
N GLU A 356 -20.15 -3.34 -18.72
CA GLU A 356 -19.06 -4.09 -19.35
C GLU A 356 -18.93 -5.53 -18.82
N PHE A 357 -19.45 -5.79 -17.62
CA PHE A 357 -19.28 -7.07 -16.94
C PHE A 357 -19.81 -8.28 -17.73
N PRO A 358 -20.99 -8.25 -18.40
CA PRO A 358 -21.49 -9.40 -19.14
C PRO A 358 -20.55 -9.89 -20.24
N ALA A 359 -19.98 -8.97 -21.03
CA ALA A 359 -19.03 -9.31 -22.09
C ALA A 359 -17.73 -9.91 -21.50
N PHE A 360 -17.27 -9.34 -20.39
CA PHE A 360 -16.08 -9.82 -19.69
C PHE A 360 -16.28 -11.20 -19.06
N ALA A 361 -17.43 -11.44 -18.42
CA ALA A 361 -17.80 -12.73 -17.86
C ALA A 361 -17.89 -13.80 -18.95
N TYR A 362 -18.55 -13.50 -20.07
CA TYR A 362 -18.63 -14.40 -21.22
C TYR A 362 -17.23 -14.80 -21.73
N HIS A 363 -16.35 -13.83 -21.95
CA HIS A 363 -14.97 -14.10 -22.38
C HIS A 363 -14.20 -14.96 -21.35
N THR A 364 -14.39 -14.71 -20.06
CA THR A 364 -13.77 -15.48 -18.98
C THR A 364 -14.25 -16.93 -18.98
N ILE A 365 -15.56 -17.16 -19.18
CA ILE A 365 -16.14 -18.50 -19.27
C ILE A 365 -15.55 -19.24 -20.48
N CYS A 366 -15.58 -18.64 -21.68
CA CYS A 366 -15.07 -19.28 -22.90
C CYS A 366 -13.57 -19.60 -22.82
N SER A 367 -12.76 -18.68 -22.29
CA SER A 367 -11.32 -18.93 -22.09
C SER A 367 -11.07 -20.02 -21.05
N THR A 368 -11.82 -20.04 -19.95
CA THR A 368 -11.71 -21.10 -18.94
C THR A 368 -12.05 -22.47 -19.54
N LEU A 369 -13.11 -22.57 -20.34
CA LEU A 369 -13.46 -23.81 -21.05
C LEU A 369 -12.34 -24.32 -21.97
N THR A 370 -11.66 -23.40 -22.65
CA THR A 370 -10.52 -23.73 -23.51
C THR A 370 -9.32 -24.21 -22.67
N GLU A 371 -9.03 -23.55 -21.57
CA GLU A 371 -7.92 -23.86 -20.67
C GLU A 371 -8.07 -25.20 -19.94
N ILE A 372 -9.30 -25.58 -19.57
CA ILE A 372 -9.62 -26.91 -19.04
C ILE A 372 -9.21 -27.99 -20.03
N ASN A 373 -9.57 -27.82 -21.30
CA ASN A 373 -9.24 -28.79 -22.35
C ASN A 373 -7.72 -28.88 -22.56
N ILE A 374 -7.01 -27.76 -22.45
CA ILE A 374 -5.53 -27.72 -22.52
C ILE A 374 -4.91 -28.50 -21.35
N LEU A 375 -5.48 -28.38 -20.16
CA LEU A 375 -4.98 -29.01 -18.94
C LEU A 375 -5.47 -30.46 -18.74
N ASP A 376 -6.35 -30.95 -19.61
CA ASP A 376 -6.98 -32.27 -19.53
C ASP A 376 -7.68 -32.54 -18.17
N VAL A 377 -8.41 -31.52 -17.69
CA VAL A 377 -9.20 -31.62 -16.45
C VAL A 377 -10.51 -32.36 -16.77
N SER A 378 -10.60 -33.61 -16.32
CA SER A 378 -11.40 -34.67 -16.96
C SER A 378 -12.87 -34.81 -16.56
N LYS A 379 -13.50 -33.83 -15.89
CA LYS A 379 -14.93 -33.94 -15.52
C LYS A 379 -15.67 -32.60 -15.56
N PHE A 380 -16.50 -32.40 -16.60
CA PHE A 380 -17.58 -31.39 -16.62
C PHE A 380 -18.91 -32.07 -16.96
N LEU A 381 -19.87 -32.00 -16.02
CA LEU A 381 -21.29 -32.04 -16.31
C LEU A 381 -21.77 -30.59 -16.21
N PHE A 382 -22.28 -30.05 -17.32
CA PHE A 382 -22.96 -28.76 -17.38
C PHE A 382 -24.22 -28.75 -16.52
#